data_AF-A0A354YBY9-F1
#
_entry.id   AF-A0A354YBY9-F1
#
_cell.length_a   1.000
_cell.length_b   1.000
_cell.length_c   1.000
_cell.angle_alpha   90.00
_cell.angle_beta   90.00
_cell.angle_gamma   90.00
#
_symmetry.space_group_name_H-M   'P 1'
#
loop_
_entity.id
_entity.type
_entity.pdbx_description
1 polymer ?
#
loop_
_entity_poly.entity_id
_entity_poly.type
_entity_poly.pdbx_seq_one_letter_code
_entity_poly.pdbx_strand_id
1 'polypeptide(L)'
;MMSEPSPLGHTARDTRLLAQAHDVFLPALSQTFGAAVARFDDVLFDRAETAGASQLLFLDGMRELRRRREEIAARFREQMETAWRALEQGQPLSAEVVLAGQSGSGTSLSLIPEHELESRLAVRNL
;
A
#
# COMPACT_ATOMS: atom_id res chain seq x y z
N MET A 1 21.92 45.13 -6.33
CA MET A 1 22.50 43.87 -5.82
C MET A 1 21.51 42.78 -6.16
N MET A 2 21.72 42.09 -7.28
CA MET A 2 20.88 40.98 -7.73
C MET A 2 21.18 39.77 -6.84
N SER A 3 20.16 39.22 -6.20
CA SER A 3 20.28 37.92 -5.54
C SER A 3 20.47 36.86 -6.63
N GLU A 4 21.67 36.29 -6.73
CA GLU A 4 21.89 35.12 -7.57
C GLU A 4 21.04 33.96 -7.05
N PRO A 5 20.25 33.28 -7.92
CA PRO A 5 19.59 32.05 -7.54
C PRO A 5 20.66 30.97 -7.35
N SER A 6 20.73 30.44 -6.13
CA SER A 6 21.62 29.34 -5.75
C SER A 6 21.51 28.15 -6.73
N PRO A 7 22.62 27.59 -7.24
CA PRO A 7 22.62 26.50 -8.20
C PRO A 7 22.42 25.15 -7.49
N LEU A 8 21.36 25.03 -6.68
CA LEU A 8 20.86 23.73 -6.22
C LEU A 8 19.80 23.22 -7.22
N GLY A 9 20.12 23.37 -8.51
CA GLY A 9 19.40 22.70 -9.58
C GLY A 9 19.85 21.25 -9.61
N HIS A 10 18.98 20.34 -9.16
CA HIS A 10 19.07 18.90 -9.36
C HIS A 10 20.42 18.30 -8.94
N THR A 11 20.55 17.93 -7.67
CA THR A 11 21.20 16.64 -7.39
C THR A 11 20.36 15.63 -8.16
N ALA A 12 20.81 15.28 -9.37
CA ALA A 12 20.29 14.15 -10.12
C ALA A 12 20.17 13.04 -9.08
N ARG A 13 18.94 12.62 -8.80
CA ARG A 13 18.65 11.57 -7.83
C ARG A 13 19.68 10.50 -8.05
N ASP A 14 20.52 10.25 -7.06
CA ASP A 14 21.64 9.33 -7.25
C ASP A 14 21.03 7.96 -7.49
N THR A 15 20.93 7.56 -8.76
CA THR A 15 20.25 6.35 -9.21
C THR A 15 20.86 5.13 -8.54
N ARG A 16 22.14 5.22 -8.15
CA ARG A 16 22.81 4.18 -7.39
C ARG A 16 22.31 4.11 -5.94
N LEU A 17 22.12 5.25 -5.27
CA LEU A 17 21.53 5.26 -3.92
C LEU A 17 20.07 4.79 -3.93
N LEU A 18 19.31 5.15 -4.97
CA LEU A 18 17.95 4.63 -5.15
C LEU A 18 17.95 3.11 -5.39
N ALA A 19 18.79 2.60 -6.29
CA ALA A 19 18.92 1.16 -6.51
C ALA A 19 19.32 0.42 -5.21
N GLN A 20 20.28 0.95 -4.45
CA GLN A 20 20.67 0.36 -3.17
C GLN A 20 19.54 0.38 -2.14
N ALA A 21 18.76 1.46 -2.08
CA ALA A 21 17.59 1.54 -1.22
C ALA A 21 16.52 0.52 -1.64
N HIS A 22 16.26 0.36 -2.94
CA HIS A 22 15.34 -0.63 -3.50
C HIS A 22 15.73 -2.05 -3.08
N ASP A 23 16.98 -2.44 -3.32
CA ASP A 23 17.50 -3.78 -3.05
C ASP A 23 17.41 -4.17 -1.56
N VAL A 24 17.48 -3.19 -0.66
CA VAL A 24 17.40 -3.41 0.79
C VAL A 24 15.95 -3.37 1.28
N PHE A 25 15.20 -2.33 0.94
CA PHE A 25 13.89 -2.10 1.52
C PHE A 25 12.81 -2.99 0.91
N LEU A 26 12.83 -3.20 -0.39
CA LEU A 26 11.72 -3.87 -1.06
C LEU A 26 11.56 -5.34 -0.63
N PRO A 27 12.64 -6.12 -0.51
CA PRO A 27 12.54 -7.47 0.03
C PRO A 27 12.08 -7.48 1.49
N ALA A 28 12.57 -6.55 2.31
CA ALA A 28 12.22 -6.48 3.73
C ALA A 28 10.74 -6.13 3.95
N LEU A 29 10.21 -5.16 3.19
CA LEU A 29 8.79 -4.80 3.22
C LEU A 29 7.91 -5.95 2.72
N SER A 30 8.31 -6.62 1.64
CA SER A 30 7.58 -7.77 1.10
C SER A 30 7.50 -8.93 2.10
N GLN A 31 8.59 -9.21 2.81
CA GLN A 31 8.62 -10.23 3.86
C GLN A 31 7.74 -9.84 5.06
N THR A 32 7.85 -8.60 5.51
CA THR A 32 7.06 -8.07 6.63
C THR A 32 5.57 -8.11 6.32
N PHE A 33 5.18 -7.69 5.12
CA PHE A 33 3.80 -7.77 4.65
C PHE A 33 3.31 -9.22 4.60
N GLY A 34 4.10 -10.14 4.04
CA GLY A 34 3.76 -11.56 4.01
C GLY A 34 3.53 -12.15 5.40
N ALA A 35 4.38 -11.80 6.37
CA ALA A 35 4.22 -12.22 7.76
C ALA A 35 2.96 -11.62 8.41
N ALA A 36 2.64 -10.35 8.13
CA ALA A 36 1.42 -9.72 8.60
C ALA A 36 0.16 -10.41 8.04
N VAL A 37 0.16 -10.72 6.73
CA VAL A 37 -0.93 -11.47 6.07
C VAL A 37 -1.09 -12.86 6.67
N ALA A 38 0.01 -13.56 6.95
CA ALA A 38 -0.03 -14.87 7.59
C ALA A 38 -0.67 -14.82 9.00
N ARG A 39 -0.41 -13.75 9.76
CA ARG A 39 -0.98 -13.58 11.11
C ARG A 39 -2.49 -13.37 11.14
N PHE A 40 -3.11 -12.99 10.03
CA PHE A 40 -4.58 -12.92 9.96
C PHE A 40 -5.23 -14.31 10.06
N ASP A 41 -4.52 -15.39 9.74
CA ASP A 41 -4.99 -16.76 9.95
C ASP A 41 -5.32 -16.99 11.44
N ASP A 42 -4.37 -16.70 12.32
CA ASP A 42 -4.55 -16.82 13.78
C ASP A 42 -5.71 -15.95 14.28
N VAL A 43 -5.78 -14.70 13.81
CA VAL A 43 -6.86 -13.77 14.20
C VAL A 43 -8.24 -14.25 13.74
N LEU A 44 -8.33 -14.82 12.54
CA LEU A 44 -9.58 -15.41 12.04
C LEU A 44 -9.95 -16.67 12.82
N PHE A 45 -8.96 -17.46 13.24
CA PHE A 45 -9.19 -18.63 14.09
C PHE A 45 -9.75 -18.21 15.45
N ASP A 46 -9.10 -17.29 16.16
CA ASP A 46 -9.55 -16.78 17.47
C ASP A 46 -10.97 -16.19 17.38
N ARG A 47 -11.27 -15.48 16.28
CA ARG A 47 -12.61 -14.95 16.01
C ARG A 47 -13.62 -16.08 15.80
N ALA A 48 -13.26 -17.13 15.06
CA ALA A 48 -14.14 -18.27 14.79
C ALA A 48 -14.54 -19.02 16.07
N GLU A 49 -13.63 -19.14 17.05
CA GLU A 49 -13.93 -19.80 18.34
C GLU A 49 -15.07 -19.13 19.11
N THR A 50 -15.22 -17.81 18.97
CA THR A 50 -16.23 -17.01 19.69
C THR A 50 -17.45 -16.65 18.85
N ALA A 51 -17.45 -17.00 17.55
CA ALA A 51 -18.41 -16.55 16.55
C ALA A 51 -19.77 -17.29 16.57
N GLY A 52 -19.90 -18.38 17.35
CA GLY A 52 -21.12 -19.17 17.45
C GLY A 52 -21.67 -19.58 16.08
N ALA A 53 -22.90 -19.18 15.75
CA ALA A 53 -23.55 -19.49 14.47
C ALA A 53 -22.80 -18.96 13.23
N SER A 54 -21.91 -17.96 13.39
CA SER A 54 -21.12 -17.38 12.30
C SER A 54 -19.73 -18.01 12.13
N GLN A 55 -19.37 -19.04 12.92
CA GLN A 55 -18.07 -19.71 12.89
C GLN A 55 -17.66 -20.15 11.47
N LEU A 56 -18.59 -20.69 10.68
CA LEU A 56 -18.31 -21.15 9.31
C LEU A 56 -17.79 -20.03 8.40
N LEU A 57 -18.30 -18.80 8.56
CA LEU A 57 -17.86 -17.65 7.75
C LEU A 57 -16.39 -17.31 7.99
N PHE A 58 -15.91 -17.42 9.23
CA PHE A 58 -14.51 -17.17 9.57
C PHE A 58 -13.59 -18.29 9.07
N LEU A 59 -14.03 -19.54 9.14
CA LEU A 59 -13.28 -20.69 8.60
C LEU A 59 -13.18 -20.64 7.07
N ASP A 60 -14.24 -20.22 6.39
CA ASP A 60 -14.23 -20.00 4.94
C ASP A 60 -13.31 -18.83 4.57
N GLY A 61 -13.37 -17.73 5.32
CA GLY A 61 -12.46 -16.58 5.15
C GLY A 61 -10.99 -16.98 5.33
N MET A 62 -10.69 -17.80 6.34
CA MET A 62 -9.37 -18.36 6.60
C MET A 62 -8.88 -19.23 5.44
N ARG A 63 -9.73 -20.14 4.95
CA ARG A 63 -9.39 -21.02 3.83
C ARG A 63 -9.09 -20.22 2.58
N GLU A 64 -9.90 -19.22 2.28
CA GLU A 64 -9.71 -18.36 1.12
C GLU A 64 -8.45 -17.50 1.26
N LEU A 65 -8.18 -16.97 2.46
CA LEU A 65 -6.95 -16.23 2.75
C LEU A 65 -5.72 -17.11 2.52
N ARG A 66 -5.71 -18.35 3.03
CA ARG A 66 -4.61 -19.30 2.79
C ARG A 66 -4.42 -19.60 1.30
N ARG A 67 -5.53 -19.76 0.56
CA ARG A 67 -5.51 -20.02 -0.89
C ARG A 67 -4.90 -18.85 -1.68
N ARG A 68 -5.21 -17.61 -1.28
CA ARG A 68 -4.80 -16.40 -2.01
C ARG A 68 -3.58 -15.69 -1.43
N ARG A 69 -2.99 -16.17 -0.33
CA ARG A 69 -1.87 -15.49 0.36
C ARG A 69 -0.70 -15.15 -0.58
N GLU A 70 -0.34 -16.08 -1.47
CA GLU A 70 0.79 -15.92 -2.38
C GLU A 70 0.46 -14.93 -3.49
N GLU A 71 -0.78 -14.97 -3.99
CA GLU A 71 -1.31 -13.99 -4.94
C GLU A 71 -1.32 -12.58 -4.32
N ILE A 72 -1.79 -12.44 -3.08
CA ILE A 72 -1.82 -11.17 -2.35
C ILE A 72 -0.40 -10.62 -2.15
N ALA A 73 0.54 -11.45 -1.69
CA ALA A 73 1.93 -11.05 -1.53
C ALA A 73 2.61 -10.70 -2.87
N ALA A 74 2.28 -11.41 -3.95
CA ALA A 74 2.79 -11.11 -5.28
C ALA A 74 2.29 -9.75 -5.80
N ARG A 75 0.99 -9.47 -5.67
CA ARG A 75 0.40 -8.18 -6.05
C ARG A 75 0.97 -7.02 -5.24
N PHE A 76 1.19 -7.21 -3.94
CA PHE A 76 1.83 -6.20 -3.10
C PHE A 76 3.23 -5.84 -3.62
N ARG A 77 4.06 -6.86 -3.90
CA ARG A 77 5.40 -6.66 -4.44
C ARG A 77 5.37 -5.95 -5.79
N GLU A 78 4.50 -6.38 -6.70
CA GLU A 78 4.33 -5.77 -8.03
C GLU A 78 3.92 -4.29 -7.93
N GLN A 79 3.02 -3.96 -7.00
CA GLN A 79 2.62 -2.58 -6.77
C GLN A 79 3.78 -1.73 -6.24
N MET A 80 4.57 -2.27 -5.32
CA MET A 80 5.74 -1.57 -4.81
C MET A 80 6.82 -1.35 -5.88
N GLU A 81 7.06 -2.34 -6.74
CA GLU A 81 7.95 -2.19 -7.92
C GLU A 81 7.45 -1.10 -8.87
N THR A 82 6.14 -1.02 -9.06
CA THR A 82 5.52 0.00 -9.91
C THR A 82 5.65 1.39 -9.30
N ALA A 83 5.39 1.53 -8.00
CA ALA A 83 5.59 2.78 -7.27
C ALA A 83 7.05 3.23 -7.28
N TRP A 84 8.00 2.29 -7.14
CA TRP A 84 9.42 2.59 -7.19
C TRP A 84 9.87 3.10 -8.57
N ARG A 85 9.48 2.42 -9.65
CA ARG A 85 9.76 2.89 -11.02
C ARG A 85 9.19 4.28 -11.29
N ALA A 86 7.98 4.55 -10.80
CA ALA A 86 7.35 5.86 -10.92
C ALA A 86 8.12 6.94 -10.14
N LEU A 87 8.63 6.60 -8.95
CA LEU A 87 9.53 7.46 -8.17
C LEU A 87 10.81 7.75 -8.94
N GLU A 88 11.48 6.76 -9.50
CA GLU A 88 12.71 6.92 -10.29
C GLU A 88 12.50 7.85 -11.50
N GLN A 89 11.37 7.70 -12.20
CA GLN A 89 10.98 8.51 -13.36
C GLN A 89 10.55 9.95 -13.01
N GLY A 90 10.38 10.26 -11.72
CA GLY A 90 9.97 11.59 -11.28
C GLY A 90 8.48 11.83 -11.27
N GLN A 91 7.70 10.75 -11.34
CA GLN A 91 6.25 10.78 -11.29
C GLN A 91 5.76 9.86 -10.16
N PRO A 92 6.13 10.11 -8.88
CA PRO A 92 5.75 9.24 -7.79
C PRO A 92 4.22 9.09 -7.70
N LEU A 93 3.75 7.87 -7.48
CA LEU A 93 2.32 7.59 -7.31
C LEU A 93 1.85 8.16 -5.96
N SER A 94 0.78 8.96 -5.96
CA SER A 94 0.10 9.39 -4.72
C SER A 94 -1.00 8.40 -4.36
N ALA A 95 -0.92 7.86 -3.14
CA ALA A 95 -1.97 7.01 -2.59
C ALA A 95 -3.29 7.80 -2.43
N GLU A 96 -3.23 9.09 -2.09
CA GLU A 96 -4.44 9.92 -2.01
C GLU A 96 -5.11 10.07 -3.37
N VAL A 97 -4.35 10.29 -4.45
CA VAL A 97 -4.90 10.43 -5.80
C VAL A 97 -5.53 9.12 -6.29
N VAL A 98 -4.87 7.98 -6.03
CA VAL A 98 -5.41 6.66 -6.39
C VAL A 98 -6.69 6.36 -5.61
N LEU A 99 -6.69 6.59 -4.29
CA LEU A 99 -7.84 6.30 -3.43
C LEU A 99 -8.98 7.31 -3.60
N ALA A 100 -8.68 8.57 -3.92
CA ALA A 100 -9.68 9.59 -4.24
C ALA A 100 -10.48 9.27 -5.52
N GLY A 101 -9.98 8.35 -6.35
CA GLY A 101 -10.54 8.04 -7.66
C GLY A 101 -10.27 9.17 -8.65
N GLN A 102 -10.34 8.86 -9.95
CA GLN A 102 -10.27 9.83 -11.06
C GLN A 102 -11.51 10.76 -11.11
N SER A 103 -12.15 11.04 -9.97
CA SER A 103 -13.20 12.04 -9.83
C SER A 103 -12.52 13.40 -9.91
N GLY A 104 -12.46 13.92 -11.14
CA GLY A 104 -11.76 15.15 -11.49
C GLY A 104 -12.06 16.32 -10.55
N SER A 105 -11.03 17.14 -10.35
CA SER A 105 -11.11 18.51 -9.86
C SER A 105 -11.77 18.70 -8.48
N GLY A 106 -10.96 18.53 -7.43
CA GLY A 106 -10.78 19.49 -6.32
C GLY A 106 -11.94 19.88 -5.38
N THR A 107 -13.22 19.71 -5.72
CA THR A 107 -14.31 20.31 -4.92
C THR A 107 -15.64 19.53 -4.97
N SER A 108 -15.68 18.30 -5.48
CA SER A 108 -16.92 17.50 -5.44
C SER A 108 -16.92 16.52 -4.28
N LEU A 109 -17.87 16.68 -3.36
CA LEU A 109 -18.21 15.64 -2.38
C LEU A 109 -19.03 14.59 -3.11
N SER A 110 -18.47 13.40 -3.27
CA SER A 110 -19.18 12.23 -3.81
C SER A 110 -19.47 11.26 -2.68
N LEU A 111 -20.67 10.70 -2.64
CA LEU A 111 -21.01 9.62 -1.73
C LEU A 111 -20.22 8.37 -2.15
N ILE A 112 -19.32 7.93 -1.28
CA ILE A 112 -18.53 6.71 -1.45
C ILE A 112 -18.99 5.67 -0.42
N PRO A 113 -18.86 4.37 -0.72
CA PRO A 113 -19.08 3.31 0.28
C PRO A 113 -18.19 3.48 1.53
N GLU A 114 -18.69 3.04 2.68
CA GLU A 114 -17.99 3.18 3.97
C GLU A 114 -16.58 2.59 3.99
N HIS A 115 -16.39 1.41 3.39
CA HIS A 115 -15.08 0.77 3.31
C HIS A 115 -14.05 1.59 2.48
N GLU A 116 -14.49 2.37 1.48
CA GLU A 116 -13.61 3.28 0.75
C GLU A 116 -13.26 4.51 1.58
N LEU A 117 -14.20 5.02 2.36
CA LEU A 117 -13.98 6.13 3.28
C LEU A 117 -12.95 5.77 4.36
N GLU A 118 -13.10 4.61 5.00
CA GLU A 118 -12.15 4.12 6.00
C GLU A 118 -10.73 4.01 5.43
N SER A 119 -10.62 3.49 4.21
CA SER A 119 -9.34 3.39 3.48
C SER A 119 -8.71 4.76 3.21
N ARG A 120 -9.50 5.74 2.74
CA ARG A 120 -9.03 7.13 2.52
C ARG A 120 -8.61 7.82 3.82
N LEU A 121 -9.37 7.62 4.90
CA LEU A 121 -9.04 8.19 6.22
C LEU A 121 -7.76 7.58 6.78
N ALA A 122 -7.54 6.27 6.60
CA ALA A 122 -6.30 5.63 7.02
C ALA A 122 -5.09 6.28 6.34
N VAL A 123 -5.13 6.49 5.02
CA VAL A 123 -4.01 7.10 4.28
C VAL A 123 -3.75 8.55 4.69
N ARG A 124 -4.79 9.35 4.94
CA ARG A 124 -4.63 10.76 5.34
C ARG A 124 -4.06 10.92 6.77
N ASN A 125 -4.25 9.94 7.65
CA ASN A 125 -3.86 10.03 9.06
C ASN A 125 -2.60 9.20 9.41
N LEU A 126 -1.88 8.69 8.40
CA LEU A 126 -0.53 8.13 8.56
C LEU A 126 0.52 9.24 8.60
#